data_AF-A0A8J5Q8W9-F1
#
_entry.id   AF-A0A8J5Q8W9-F1
#
_cell.length_a   1.000
_cell.length_b   1.000
_cell.length_c   1.000
_cell.angle_alpha   90.00
_cell.angle_beta   90.00
_cell.angle_gamma   90.00
#
_symmetry.space_group_name_H-M   'P 1'
#
loop_
_entity.id
_entity.type
_entity.pdbx_description
1 polymer ?
#
loop_
_entity_poly.entity_id
_entity_poly.type
_entity_poly.pdbx_seq_one_letter_code
_entity_poly.pdbx_strand_id
1 'polypeptide(L)'
;MLFIAAFVANLFSISTTTLHAQDRSPKQNTIDGVSHETRTMSSSNYVSTGQARYLRACMVCSIVMTYARFRDEGCPNCEEFLHLQHSQDQIESCTSQVFEGVITLANPAKSWIAKYQRLDNYVPGMYAIKVSGQLPDEIRSTLEDEYRIQYIPRDGTEAENDA
;
A
#
# COMPACT_ATOMS: atom_id res chain seq x y z
N MET A 1 48.06 -34.88 18.44
CA MET A 1 46.99 -33.86 18.58
C MET A 1 45.84 -34.34 17.70
N LEU A 2 44.97 -35.30 18.08
CA LEU A 2 43.90 -35.25 19.12
C LEU A 2 43.24 -33.86 19.12
N PHE A 3 41.95 -33.66 18.78
CA PHE A 3 40.71 -34.37 19.17
C PHE A 3 39.70 -34.37 18.00
N ILE A 4 39.25 -35.51 17.49
CA ILE A 4 38.08 -36.34 17.88
C ILE A 4 36.71 -35.66 17.68
N ALA A 5 36.01 -36.16 16.66
CA ALA A 5 34.57 -36.04 16.43
C ALA A 5 33.76 -36.87 17.44
N ALA A 6 32.63 -36.35 17.93
CA ALA A 6 31.42 -37.09 18.31
C ALA A 6 30.43 -36.15 19.02
N PHE A 7 29.18 -36.11 18.55
CA PHE A 7 27.95 -36.11 19.36
C PHE A 7 26.78 -36.26 18.37
N VAL A 8 26.48 -37.48 17.93
CA VAL A 8 25.45 -38.38 18.49
C VAL A 8 24.07 -37.71 18.49
N ALA A 9 23.28 -38.19 17.53
CA ALA A 9 21.84 -38.04 17.44
C ALA A 9 21.17 -38.38 18.77
N ASN A 10 20.22 -37.55 19.19
CA ASN A 10 19.25 -37.96 20.18
C ASN A 10 17.86 -37.95 19.53
N LEU A 11 17.35 -39.17 19.34
CA LEU A 11 16.02 -39.49 18.86
C LEU A 11 15.00 -39.26 19.98
N PHE A 12 13.83 -38.75 19.57
CA PHE A 12 12.50 -38.95 20.14
C PHE A 12 12.25 -38.62 21.62
N SER A 13 11.51 -37.52 21.82
CA SER A 13 10.31 -37.58 22.65
C SER A 13 9.27 -36.60 22.09
N ILE A 14 8.28 -37.15 21.36
CA ILE A 14 7.12 -36.41 20.89
C ILE A 14 6.15 -36.34 22.07
N SER A 15 6.09 -35.18 22.75
CA SER A 15 5.05 -34.89 23.72
C SER A 15 3.97 -34.04 23.04
N THR A 16 2.84 -34.68 22.73
CA THR A 16 1.67 -34.06 22.13
C THR A 16 0.98 -33.17 23.17
N THR A 17 1.32 -31.88 23.19
CA THR A 17 0.60 -30.87 23.97
C THR A 17 -0.20 -30.00 23.02
N THR A 18 -1.52 -30.13 23.11
CA THR A 18 -2.56 -29.33 22.46
C THR A 18 -2.26 -27.84 22.61
N LEU A 19 -1.86 -27.18 21.53
CA LEU A 19 -1.73 -25.72 21.48
C LEU A 19 -3.12 -25.10 21.34
N HIS A 20 -3.68 -24.65 22.46
CA HIS A 20 -4.75 -23.65 22.43
C HIS A 20 -4.19 -22.37 21.79
N ALA A 21 -4.76 -21.97 20.65
CA ALA A 21 -4.52 -20.68 20.03
C ALA A 21 -5.07 -19.58 20.95
N GLN A 22 -4.20 -19.00 21.77
CA GLN A 22 -4.48 -17.75 22.47
C GLN A 22 -4.09 -16.60 21.55
N ASP A 23 -5.13 -15.97 21.00
CA ASP A 23 -5.08 -14.64 20.40
C ASP A 23 -4.40 -13.67 21.37
N ARG A 24 -3.17 -13.26 21.05
CA ARG A 24 -2.46 -12.21 21.77
C ARG A 24 -2.55 -10.93 20.95
N SER A 25 -3.52 -10.09 21.28
CA SER A 25 -3.49 -8.68 20.92
C SER A 25 -2.16 -8.06 21.43
N PRO A 26 -1.46 -7.21 20.65
CA PRO A 26 -0.22 -6.60 21.11
C PRO A 26 -0.47 -5.68 22.31
N LYS A 27 0.22 -5.94 23.43
CA LYS A 27 0.23 -5.03 24.58
C LYS A 27 1.14 -3.85 24.27
N GLN A 28 0.57 -2.64 24.28
CA GLN A 28 1.30 -1.39 24.12
C GLN A 28 2.19 -1.16 25.36
N ASN A 29 3.51 -1.31 25.22
CA ASN A 29 4.48 -0.95 26.26
C ASN A 29 4.77 0.55 26.18
N THR A 30 4.46 1.29 27.23
CA THR A 30 4.87 2.69 27.43
C THR A 30 6.31 2.73 27.95
N ILE A 31 7.20 3.42 27.23
CA ILE A 31 8.56 3.77 27.67
C ILE A 31 8.76 5.27 27.40
N ASP A 32 9.47 5.91 28.32
CA ASP A 32 9.47 7.34 28.61
C ASP A 32 9.97 8.28 27.50
N GLY A 33 9.32 9.44 27.42
CA GLY A 33 9.94 10.76 27.21
C GLY A 33 10.91 10.95 26.03
N VAL A 34 10.38 11.17 24.82
CA VAL A 34 11.05 11.96 23.77
C VAL A 34 10.00 12.84 23.08
N SER A 35 10.14 14.15 23.21
CA SER A 35 9.39 15.15 22.46
C SER A 35 9.91 15.20 21.02
N HIS A 36 9.20 14.57 20.09
CA HIS A 36 9.31 14.88 18.67
C HIS A 36 7.91 14.97 18.09
N GLU A 37 7.64 16.13 17.50
CA GLU A 37 6.58 16.52 16.59
C GLU A 37 5.54 15.45 16.25
N THR A 38 4.26 15.80 16.43
CA THR A 38 3.07 15.03 16.03
C THR A 38 3.14 14.65 14.54
N ARG A 39 3.88 13.59 14.21
CA ARG A 39 3.75 12.89 12.95
C ARG A 39 2.38 12.23 12.98
N THR A 40 1.42 12.87 12.33
CA THR A 40 0.09 12.31 12.02
C THR A 40 0.25 10.81 11.77
N MET A 41 -0.25 10.00 12.71
CA MET A 41 -0.25 8.55 12.52
C MET A 41 -1.18 8.28 11.34
N SER A 42 -0.60 8.06 10.16
CA SER A 42 -1.32 7.50 9.02
C SER A 42 -2.04 6.25 9.55
N SER A 43 -3.36 6.30 9.51
CA SER A 43 -4.24 5.22 9.90
C SER A 43 -3.78 3.93 9.22
N SER A 44 -3.58 2.88 10.01
CA SER A 44 -3.16 1.58 9.50
C SER A 44 -4.13 1.13 8.40
N ASN A 45 -3.64 1.01 7.16
CA ASN A 45 -4.40 0.49 6.02
C ASN A 45 -4.44 -1.05 6.04
N TYR A 46 -4.83 -1.62 7.18
CA TYR A 46 -5.00 -3.06 7.34
C TYR A 46 -6.32 -3.50 6.69
N VAL A 47 -6.24 -4.54 5.86
CA VAL A 47 -7.40 -5.09 5.15
C VAL A 47 -7.48 -6.59 5.42
N SER A 48 -8.61 -7.04 5.98
CA SER A 48 -8.86 -8.46 6.20
C SER A 48 -9.07 -9.20 4.87
N THR A 49 -8.79 -10.50 4.82
CA THR A 49 -8.93 -11.30 3.60
C THR A 49 -10.33 -11.21 2.98
N GLY A 50 -11.39 -11.19 3.81
CA GLY A 50 -12.78 -11.06 3.32
C GLY A 50 -13.09 -9.70 2.68
N GLN A 51 -12.28 -8.69 2.95
CA GLN A 51 -12.43 -7.34 2.40
C GLN A 51 -11.56 -7.10 1.16
N ALA A 52 -10.67 -8.03 0.79
CA ALA A 52 -9.77 -7.87 -0.34
C ALA A 52 -10.50 -7.58 -1.67
N ARG A 53 -11.71 -8.11 -1.85
CA ARG A 53 -12.58 -7.84 -3.02
C ARG A 53 -13.03 -6.39 -3.18
N TYR A 54 -12.93 -5.60 -2.10
CA TYR A 54 -13.29 -4.18 -2.10
C TYR A 54 -12.07 -3.27 -2.30
N LEU A 55 -10.88 -3.84 -2.49
CA LEU A 55 -9.69 -3.08 -2.81
C LEU A 55 -9.83 -2.44 -4.19
N ARG A 56 -9.38 -1.20 -4.27
CA ARG A 56 -9.27 -0.43 -5.50
C ARG A 56 -7.92 0.27 -5.51
N ALA A 57 -7.35 0.48 -6.69
CA ALA A 57 -6.13 1.24 -6.88
C ALA A 57 -6.46 2.57 -7.58
N CYS A 58 -5.90 3.69 -7.09
CA CYS A 58 -6.02 4.98 -7.74
C CYS A 58 -5.28 4.97 -9.09
N MET A 59 -5.93 5.41 -10.18
CA MET A 59 -5.31 5.41 -11.52
C MET A 59 -4.19 6.47 -11.66
N VAL A 60 -4.10 7.46 -10.76
CA VAL A 60 -3.05 8.50 -10.77
C VAL A 60 -1.82 8.06 -9.96
N CYS A 61 -2.00 7.72 -8.69
CA CYS A 61 -0.88 7.44 -7.76
C CYS A 61 -0.67 5.96 -7.42
N SER A 62 -1.50 5.05 -7.95
CA SER A 62 -1.52 3.61 -7.67
C SER A 62 -1.74 3.17 -6.22
N ILE A 63 -2.09 4.07 -5.29
CA ILE A 63 -2.39 3.68 -3.91
C ILE A 63 -3.59 2.73 -3.85
N VAL A 64 -3.46 1.67 -3.06
CA VAL A 64 -4.49 0.64 -2.89
C VAL A 64 -5.14 0.79 -1.53
N MET A 65 -6.45 1.00 -1.54
CA MET A 65 -7.29 1.09 -0.34
C MET A 65 -8.63 0.43 -0.60
N THR A 66 -9.41 0.21 0.45
CA THR A 66 -10.80 -0.23 0.26
C THR A 66 -11.64 0.90 -0.34
N TYR A 67 -12.67 0.54 -1.11
CA TYR A 67 -13.67 1.49 -1.59
C TYR A 67 -14.20 2.40 -0.47
N ALA A 68 -14.49 1.83 0.71
CA ALA A 68 -14.98 2.58 1.85
C ALA A 68 -13.98 3.65 2.33
N ARG A 69 -12.68 3.36 2.33
CA ARG A 69 -11.66 4.37 2.69
C ARG A 69 -11.58 5.50 1.67
N PHE A 70 -11.63 5.20 0.38
CA PHE A 70 -11.72 6.27 -0.63
C PHE A 70 -12.96 7.14 -0.45
N ARG A 71 -14.11 6.54 -0.12
CA ARG A 71 -15.35 7.27 0.15
C ARG A 71 -15.29 8.12 1.41
N ASP A 72 -14.71 7.59 2.48
CA ASP A 72 -14.76 8.24 3.79
C ASP A 72 -13.62 9.26 3.98
N GLU A 73 -12.46 9.05 3.35
CA GLU A 73 -11.23 9.84 3.56
C GLU A 73 -10.64 10.45 2.29
N GLY A 74 -11.08 10.00 1.11
CA GLY A 74 -10.48 10.40 -0.16
C GLY A 74 -9.17 9.68 -0.48
N CYS A 75 -8.48 10.09 -1.55
CA CYS A 75 -7.14 9.59 -1.87
C CYS A 75 -6.07 10.43 -1.16
N PRO A 76 -5.21 9.86 -0.30
CA PRO A 76 -4.26 10.66 0.48
C PRO A 76 -3.18 11.37 -0.35
N ASN A 77 -3.01 10.99 -1.62
CA ASN A 77 -2.06 11.63 -2.54
C ASN A 77 -2.72 12.53 -3.60
N CYS A 78 -4.04 12.39 -3.82
CA CYS A 78 -4.71 12.94 -4.99
C CYS A 78 -6.04 13.61 -4.68
N GLU A 79 -6.44 13.70 -3.41
CA GLU A 79 -7.75 14.24 -3.04
C GLU A 79 -7.95 15.69 -3.45
N GLU A 80 -6.86 16.47 -3.44
CA GLU A 80 -6.85 17.89 -3.82
C GLU A 80 -7.43 18.14 -5.22
N PHE A 81 -7.29 17.19 -6.14
CA PHE A 81 -7.72 17.35 -7.54
C PHE A 81 -8.68 16.27 -8.04
N LEU A 82 -8.79 15.12 -7.36
CA LEU A 82 -9.76 14.07 -7.73
C LEU A 82 -11.09 14.21 -6.98
N HIS A 83 -11.10 14.83 -5.79
CA HIS A 83 -12.30 15.01 -4.96
C HIS A 83 -13.11 13.71 -4.79
N LEU A 84 -12.43 12.64 -4.33
CA LEU A 84 -13.03 11.31 -4.20
C LEU A 84 -13.91 11.20 -2.95
N GLN A 85 -13.59 11.96 -1.90
CA GLN A 85 -14.29 11.88 -0.63
C GLN A 85 -15.79 12.18 -0.84
N HIS A 86 -16.63 11.27 -0.35
CA HIS A 86 -18.08 11.32 -0.48
C HIS A 86 -18.63 11.29 -1.92
N SER A 87 -17.79 11.02 -2.93
CA SER A 87 -18.20 10.97 -4.34
C SER A 87 -18.02 9.58 -4.93
N GLN A 88 -19.12 8.81 -5.00
CA GLN A 88 -19.11 7.46 -5.57
C GLN A 88 -18.70 7.46 -7.05
N ASP A 89 -19.23 8.39 -7.84
CA ASP A 89 -18.97 8.47 -9.28
C ASP A 89 -17.49 8.77 -9.58
N GLN A 90 -16.88 9.67 -8.78
CA GLN A 90 -15.44 9.96 -8.90
C GLN A 90 -14.60 8.76 -8.50
N ILE A 91 -14.97 8.04 -7.44
CA ILE A 91 -14.25 6.83 -7.03
C ILE A 91 -14.31 5.77 -8.13
N GLU A 92 -15.49 5.54 -8.70
CA GLU A 92 -15.67 4.54 -9.76
C GLU A 92 -14.90 4.89 -11.03
N SER A 93 -14.82 6.18 -11.37
CA SER A 93 -14.14 6.68 -12.57
C SER A 93 -12.61 6.83 -12.41
N CYS A 94 -12.13 7.12 -11.20
CA CYS A 94 -10.70 7.42 -10.94
C CYS A 94 -9.92 6.29 -10.28
N THR A 95 -10.58 5.18 -9.93
CA THR A 95 -9.95 4.03 -9.28
C THR A 95 -10.40 2.73 -9.93
N SER A 96 -9.59 1.67 -9.86
CA SER A 96 -9.87 0.38 -10.49
C SER A 96 -9.81 -0.77 -9.49
N GLN A 97 -10.72 -1.75 -9.62
CA GLN A 97 -10.60 -3.05 -8.93
C GLN A 97 -9.62 -3.99 -9.63
N VAL A 98 -9.21 -3.69 -10.86
CA VAL A 98 -8.30 -4.50 -11.65
C VAL A 98 -6.91 -3.87 -11.57
N PHE A 99 -6.06 -4.45 -10.73
CA PHE A 99 -4.68 -4.03 -10.54
C PHE A 99 -3.80 -5.26 -10.30
N GLU A 100 -2.51 -5.13 -10.61
CA GLU A 100 -1.54 -6.22 -10.53
C GLU A 100 -0.34 -5.83 -9.71
N GLY A 101 0.15 -6.79 -8.92
CA GLY A 101 1.30 -6.61 -8.03
C GLY A 101 1.00 -5.62 -6.90
N VAL A 102 1.57 -5.88 -5.73
CA VAL A 102 1.39 -5.01 -4.56
C VAL A 102 2.74 -4.73 -3.92
N ILE A 103 3.00 -3.45 -3.66
CA ILE A 103 4.19 -2.95 -2.98
C ILE A 103 3.75 -2.26 -1.70
N THR A 104 4.34 -2.61 -0.57
CA THR A 104 4.16 -1.87 0.68
C THR A 104 5.37 -0.97 0.90
N LEU A 105 5.15 0.35 0.95
CA LEU A 105 6.20 1.35 1.14
C LEU A 105 6.11 1.94 2.55
N ALA A 106 7.11 1.63 3.38
CA ALA A 106 7.25 2.24 4.71
C ALA A 106 7.94 3.62 4.67
N ASN A 107 8.87 3.82 3.73
CA ASN A 107 9.58 5.08 3.52
C ASN A 107 9.83 5.30 2.01
N PRO A 108 8.87 5.92 1.31
CA PRO A 108 8.96 6.15 -0.15
C PRO A 108 10.23 6.92 -0.55
N ALA A 109 10.59 7.99 0.14
CA ALA A 109 11.73 8.84 -0.19
C ALA A 109 13.10 8.10 -0.20
N LYS A 110 13.23 7.00 0.55
CA LYS A 110 14.46 6.20 0.63
C LYS A 110 14.43 4.92 -0.20
N SER A 111 13.28 4.55 -0.76
CA SER A 111 13.10 3.28 -1.47
C SER A 111 13.48 3.42 -2.94
N TRP A 112 14.38 2.56 -3.42
CA TRP A 112 14.68 2.48 -4.85
C TRP A 112 13.45 2.06 -5.66
N ILE A 113 12.64 1.12 -5.14
CA ILE A 113 11.39 0.68 -5.80
C ILE A 113 10.42 1.85 -5.93
N ALA A 114 10.32 2.71 -4.91
CA ALA A 114 9.45 3.88 -4.98
C ALA A 114 9.90 4.84 -6.08
N LYS A 115 11.21 5.11 -6.20
CA LYS A 115 11.75 5.94 -7.30
C LYS A 115 11.48 5.33 -8.67
N TYR A 116 11.75 4.03 -8.83
CA TYR A 116 11.50 3.32 -10.08
C TYR A 116 10.01 3.39 -10.49
N GLN A 117 9.11 3.35 -9.51
CA GLN A 117 7.67 3.45 -9.73
C GLN A 117 7.11 4.89 -9.66
N ARG A 118 7.96 5.92 -9.54
CA ARG A 118 7.52 7.33 -9.38
C ARG A 118 6.54 7.52 -8.20
N LEU A 119 6.85 6.91 -7.05
CA LEU A 119 6.07 6.94 -5.80
C LEU A 119 6.85 7.60 -4.64
N ASP A 120 8.07 8.06 -4.89
CA ASP A 120 9.02 8.53 -3.86
C ASP A 120 8.56 9.78 -3.09
N ASN A 121 7.63 10.55 -3.66
CA ASN A 121 7.02 11.73 -3.03
C ASN A 121 5.62 11.48 -2.43
N TYR A 122 5.13 10.24 -2.44
CA TYR A 122 3.82 9.89 -1.88
C TYR A 122 3.89 9.43 -0.43
N VAL A 123 2.72 9.31 0.21
CA VAL A 123 2.63 8.86 1.60
C VAL A 123 3.03 7.37 1.73
N PRO A 124 3.52 6.93 2.90
CA PRO A 124 3.67 5.50 3.19
C PRO A 124 2.34 4.76 3.03
N GLY A 125 2.36 3.59 2.41
CA GLY A 125 1.13 2.88 2.08
C GLY A 125 1.33 1.66 1.19
N MET A 126 0.22 1.08 0.75
CA MET A 126 0.17 -0.04 -0.18
C MET A 126 -0.12 0.49 -1.58
N TYR A 127 0.66 0.10 -2.57
CA TYR A 127 0.60 0.59 -3.95
C TYR A 127 0.56 -0.58 -4.94
N ALA A 128 -0.13 -0.41 -6.06
CA ALA A 128 -0.13 -1.38 -7.15
C ALA A 128 1.08 -1.17 -8.09
N ILE A 129 1.56 -2.25 -8.72
CA ILE A 129 2.58 -2.16 -9.79
C ILE A 129 1.94 -1.69 -11.08
N LYS A 130 0.77 -2.23 -11.42
CA LYS A 130 -0.05 -1.83 -12.55
C LYS A 130 -1.49 -1.61 -12.14
N VAL A 131 -2.16 -0.63 -12.73
CA VAL A 131 -3.58 -0.34 -12.53
C VAL A 131 -4.25 -0.31 -13.89
N SER A 132 -5.19 -1.23 -14.13
CA SER A 132 -5.95 -1.25 -15.38
C SER A 132 -7.03 -0.18 -15.36
N GLY A 133 -7.15 0.54 -16.47
CA GLY A 133 -8.11 1.63 -16.63
C GLY A 133 -7.43 2.89 -17.12
N GLN A 134 -8.24 3.82 -17.61
CA GLN A 134 -7.79 5.13 -18.06
C GLN A 134 -8.69 6.18 -17.41
N LEU A 135 -8.07 7.28 -16.98
CA LEU A 135 -8.79 8.39 -16.39
C LEU A 135 -9.64 9.07 -17.47
N PRO A 136 -10.90 9.47 -17.19
CA PRO A 136 -11.72 10.21 -18.16
C PRO A 136 -11.02 11.47 -18.67
N ASP A 137 -11.22 11.78 -19.95
CA ASP A 137 -10.55 12.93 -20.61
C ASP A 137 -10.81 14.26 -19.89
N GLU A 138 -12.01 14.45 -19.36
CA GLU A 138 -12.37 15.64 -18.56
C GLU A 138 -11.45 15.80 -17.34
N ILE A 139 -11.24 14.73 -16.58
CA ILE A 139 -10.39 14.77 -15.38
C ILE A 139 -8.93 14.96 -15.79
N ARG A 140 -8.49 14.37 -16.91
CA ARG A 140 -7.14 14.59 -17.45
C ARG A 140 -6.91 16.04 -17.84
N SER A 141 -7.88 16.67 -18.52
CA SER A 141 -7.82 18.09 -18.87
C SER A 141 -7.75 18.96 -17.61
N THR A 142 -8.57 18.69 -16.59
CA THR A 142 -8.50 19.41 -15.31
C THR A 142 -7.12 19.29 -14.64
N LEU A 143 -6.51 18.09 -14.65
CA LEU A 143 -5.17 17.89 -14.09
C LEU A 143 -4.12 18.76 -14.79
N GLU A 144 -4.14 18.81 -16.12
CA GLU A 144 -3.15 19.55 -16.91
C GLU A 144 -3.40 21.07 -16.87
N ASP A 145 -4.66 21.49 -16.96
CA ASP A 145 -5.05 22.89 -17.11
C ASP A 145 -5.08 23.67 -15.79
N GLU A 146 -5.61 23.06 -14.73
CA GLU A 146 -5.77 23.73 -13.44
C GLU A 146 -4.60 23.46 -12.50
N TYR A 147 -4.16 22.20 -12.42
CA TYR A 147 -3.15 21.77 -11.44
C TYR A 147 -1.74 21.65 -12.03
N ARG A 148 -1.58 21.78 -13.36
CA ARG A 148 -0.30 21.59 -14.07
C ARG A 148 0.34 20.23 -13.80
N ILE A 149 -0.50 19.21 -13.61
CA ILE A 149 -0.09 17.83 -13.37
C ILE A 149 -0.17 17.07 -14.70
N GLN A 150 0.97 16.58 -15.17
CA GLN A 150 1.00 15.65 -16.31
C GLN A 150 0.52 14.26 -15.86
N TYR A 151 -0.57 13.79 -16.46
CA TYR A 151 -1.07 12.43 -16.20
C TYR A 151 -0.18 11.39 -16.89
N ILE A 152 0.24 10.39 -16.11
CA ILE A 152 1.09 9.27 -16.53
C ILE A 152 0.29 7.98 -16.25
N PRO A 153 -0.15 7.25 -17.28
CA PRO A 153 -0.91 6.01 -17.10
C PRO A 153 -0.15 4.96 -16.29
N ARG A 154 -0.87 4.30 -15.38
CA ARG A 154 -0.32 3.24 -14.50
C ARG A 154 -0.61 1.82 -15.03
N ASP A 155 -1.11 1.68 -16.25
CA ASP A 155 -1.51 0.39 -16.83
C ASP A 155 -0.35 -0.41 -17.44
N GLY A 156 0.83 0.20 -17.56
CA GLY A 156 2.04 -0.42 -18.09
C GLY A 156 2.32 -0.11 -19.56
N THR A 157 1.46 0.66 -20.23
CA THR A 157 1.64 1.05 -21.64
C THR A 157 2.90 1.90 -21.88
N GLU A 158 3.37 2.67 -20.89
CA GLU A 158 4.62 3.43 -21.03
C GLU A 158 5.87 2.55 -21.02
N ALA A 159 5.90 1.49 -20.21
CA ALA A 159 7.09 0.63 -20.06
C ALA A 159 7.40 -0.15 -21.35
N GLU A 160 6.41 -0.34 -22.22
CA GLU A 160 6.56 -1.01 -23.52
C GLU A 160 7.14 -0.09 -24.60
N ASN A 161 7.03 1.24 -24.44
CA ASN A 161 7.53 2.20 -25.43
C ASN A 161 9.03 2.51 -25.27
N ASP A 162 9.62 2.19 -24.12
CA ASP A 162 11.03 2.43 -23.78
C ASP A 162 11.90 1.16 -23.86
N ALA A 163 11.33 0.02 -24.28
CA ALA A 163 11.98 -1.30 -24.37
C ALA A 163 12.26 -1.72 -25.82
#